data_AF-U2V4Y9-F1
#
_entry.id   AF-U2V4Y9-F1
#
_cell.length_a   1.000
_cell.length_b   1.000
_cell.length_c   1.000
_cell.angle_alpha   90.00
_cell.angle_beta   90.00
_cell.angle_gamma   90.00
#
_symmetry.space_group_name_H-M   'P 1'
#
loop_
_entity.id
_entity.type
_entity.pdbx_description
1 polymer ?
#
loop_
_entity_poly.entity_id
_entity_poly.type
_entity_poly.pdbx_seq_one_letter_code
_entity_poly.pdbx_strand_id
1 'polypeptide(L)' 'MQDDMRRRDAMRRVQTSIDLLEKRMQVDSGDMEYESHLRQKKQLQRVLDRMKAREKPQAR' A
#
# COMPACT_ATOMS: atom_id res chain seq x y z
N MET A 1 -10.39 -0.18 20.94
CA MET A 1 -11.56 -0.21 20.03
C MET A 1 -11.57 0.94 19.02
N GLN A 2 -11.65 2.22 19.40
CA GLN A 2 -11.60 3.33 18.41
C GLN A 2 -10.27 3.42 17.65
N ASP A 3 -9.14 3.17 18.33
CA ASP A 3 -7.82 3.21 17.69
C ASP A 3 -7.59 2.07 16.69
N ASP A 4 -8.18 0.90 16.94
CA ASP A 4 -8.10 -0.26 16.05
C ASP A 4 -8.88 -0.03 14.75
N MET A 5 -10.06 0.59 14.84
CA MET A 5 -10.82 1.00 13.65
C MET A 5 -10.04 2.04 12.83
N ARG A 6 -9.47 3.07 13.48
CA ARG A 6 -8.67 4.10 12.79
C ARG A 6 -7.46 3.51 12.07
N ARG A 7 -6.77 2.55 12.69
CA ARG A 7 -5.63 1.86 12.07
C ARG A 7 -6.04 1.03 10.86
N ARG A 8 -7.10 0.22 11.00
CA ARG A 8 -7.66 -0.57 9.88
C ARG A 8 -8.11 0.31 8.72
N ASP A 9 -8.75 1.44 9.02
CA ASP A 9 -9.16 2.42 8.01
C ASP A 9 -7.95 3.02 7.28
N ALA A 10 -6.90 3.38 8.02
CA ALA A 10 -5.65 3.87 7.44
C ALA A 10 -4.98 2.81 6.55
N MET A 11 -4.92 1.54 6.98
CA MET A 11 -4.38 0.46 6.14
C MET A 11 -5.22 0.20 4.89
N ARG A 12 -6.55 0.27 5.01
CA ARG A 12 -7.47 0.13 3.88
C ARG A 12 -7.22 1.21 2.85
N ARG A 13 -7.04 2.47 3.27
CA ARG A 13 -6.72 3.59 2.36
C ARG A 13 -5.40 3.37 1.62
N VAL A 14 -4.37 2.91 2.31
CA VAL A 14 -3.07 2.59 1.68
C VAL A 14 -3.23 1.46 0.67
N GLN A 15 -3.97 0.40 1.00
CA GLN A 15 -4.25 -0.70 0.08
C GLN A 15 -5.02 -0.20 -1.16
N THR A 16 -6.05 0.62 -0.99
CA THR A 16 -6.80 1.20 -2.11
C THR A 16 -5.90 2.01 -3.05
N SER A 17 -4.94 2.78 -2.52
CA SER A 17 -3.97 3.51 -3.35
C SER A 17 -3.04 2.57 -4.13
N ILE A 18 -2.66 1.43 -3.55
CA ILE A 18 -1.87 0.40 -4.23
C ILE A 18 -2.67 -0.20 -5.38
N ASP A 19 -3.92 -0.60 -5.13
CA ASP A 19 -4.80 -1.23 -6.13
C ASP A 19 -5.07 -0.28 -7.31
N LEU A 20 -5.22 1.03 -7.04
CA LEU A 20 -5.37 2.04 -8.09
C LEU A 20 -4.10 2.21 -8.92
N LEU A 21 -2.91 2.19 -8.30
CA LEU A 21 -1.65 2.24 -9.03
C LEU A 21 -1.43 0.99 -9.87
N GLU A 22 -1.79 -0.20 -9.37
CA GLU A 22 -1.71 -1.42 -10.16
C GLU A 22 -2.58 -1.36 -11.42
N LYS A 23 -3.81 -0.86 -11.30
CA LYS A 23 -4.70 -0.66 -12.46
C LYS A 23 -4.11 0.33 -13.46
N ARG A 24 -3.52 1.44 -13.00
CA ARG A 24 -2.86 2.41 -13.89
C ARG A 24 -1.66 1.80 -14.60
N MET A 25 -0.80 1.09 -13.87
CA MET A 25 0.36 0.39 -14.44
C MET A 25 0.00 -0.64 -15.52
N GLN A 26 -1.18 -1.28 -15.44
CA GLN A 26 -1.66 -2.17 -16.50
C GLN A 26 -1.97 -1.40 -17.80
N VAL A 27 -2.51 -0.18 -17.67
CA VAL A 27 -2.84 0.70 -18.80
C VAL A 27 -1.59 1.37 -19.36
N ASP A 28 -0.71 1.87 -18.48
CA ASP A 28 0.48 2.67 -18.82
C ASP A 28 1.72 1.79 -19.09
N SER A 29 1.51 0.48 -19.31
CA SER A 29 2.56 -0.55 -19.44
C SER A 29 3.51 -0.33 -20.64
N GLY A 30 3.25 0.66 -21.49
CA GLY A 30 4.09 1.07 -22.62
C GLY A 30 4.92 2.34 -22.43
N ASP A 31 4.80 3.07 -21.31
CA ASP A 31 5.39 4.41 -21.15
C ASP A 31 6.41 4.55 -20.00
N MET A 32 7.22 5.61 -20.03
CA MET A 32 8.17 6.02 -18.97
C MET A 32 7.51 6.17 -17.58
N GLU A 33 6.19 6.31 -17.53
CA GLU A 33 5.42 6.42 -16.29
C GLU A 33 5.31 5.10 -15.52
N TYR A 34 5.45 3.95 -16.19
CA TYR A 34 5.38 2.63 -15.57
C TYR A 34 6.42 2.46 -14.45
N GLU A 35 7.66 2.88 -14.67
CA GLU A 35 8.71 2.79 -13.64
C GLU A 35 8.42 3.69 -12.43
N SER A 36 7.88 4.89 -12.68
CA SER A 36 7.49 5.83 -11.63
C SER A 36 6.35 5.27 -10.78
N HIS A 37 5.34 4.69 -11.42
CA HIS A 37 4.25 4.00 -10.73
C HIS A 37 4.72 2.75 -9.97
N LEU A 38 5.66 1.98 -10.53
CA LEU A 38 6.27 0.84 -9.86
C LEU A 38 7.02 1.26 -8.59
N ARG A 39 7.79 2.36 -8.66
CA ARG A 39 8.48 2.92 -7.48
C ARG A 39 7.48 3.38 -6.42
N GLN A 40 6.43 4.10 -6.83
CA GLN A 40 5.38 4.57 -5.92
C GLN A 40 4.65 3.41 -5.24
N LYS A 41 4.30 2.36 -6.00
CA LYS A 41 3.71 1.12 -5.48
C LYS A 41 4.61 0.47 -4.42
N LYS A 42 5.92 0.31 -4.71
CA LYS A 42 6.88 -0.27 -3.75
C LYS A 42 6.96 0.54 -2.46
N GLN A 43 6.90 1.87 -2.53
CA GLN A 43 6.92 2.72 -1.34
C GLN A 43 5.66 2.53 -0.49
N LEU A 44 4.48 2.53 -1.11
CA LEU A 44 3.21 2.31 -0.40
C LEU A 44 3.13 0.91 0.21
N GLN A 45 3.62 -0.11 -0.49
CA GLN A 45 3.69 -1.47 0.04
C GLN A 45 4.56 -1.53 1.30
N ARG A 46 5.75 -0.90 1.31
CA ARG A 46 6.58 -0.81 2.51
C ARG A 46 5.91 -0.07 3.67
N VAL A 47 5.09 0.94 3.39
CA VAL A 47 4.29 1.62 4.42
C VAL A 47 3.25 0.67 4.99
N LEU A 48 2.51 -0.02 4.13
CA LEU A 48 1.49 -0.99 4.54
C LEU A 48 2.11 -2.14 5.35
N ASP A 49 3.24 -2.68 4.92
CA ASP A 49 3.94 -3.76 5.60
C ASP A 49 4.41 -3.32 6.99
N ARG A 50 4.93 -2.09 7.14
CA ARG A 50 5.29 -1.53 8.45
C ARG A 50 4.06 -1.34 9.35
N MET A 51 2.92 -0.96 8.80
CA MET A 51 1.67 -0.84 9.56
C MET A 51 1.19 -2.22 10.04
N LYS A 52 1.20 -3.23 9.15
CA LYS A 52 0.84 -4.63 9.48
C LYS A 52 1.80 -5.26 10.49
N ALA A 53 3.10 -4.98 10.37
CA ALA A 53 4.12 -5.48 11.30
C ALA A 53 3.96 -4.88 12.71
N ARG A 54 3.42 -3.67 12.82
CA ARG A 54 3.05 -3.07 14.12
C ARG A 54 1.76 -3.64 14.71
N GLU A 55 0.88 -4.20 13.87
CA GLU A 55 -0.34 -4.88 14.32
C GLU A 55 -0.14 -6.33 14.72
N LYS A 56 0.80 -7.04 14.08
CA LYS A 56 1.22 -8.35 14.56
C LYS A 56 2.02 -8.13 15.85
N PRO A 57 1.52 -8.54 17.03
CA PRO A 57 2.42 -8.68 18.17
C PRO A 57 3.48 -9.66 17.70
N GLN A 58 4.77 -9.33 17.89
CA GLN A 58 5.86 -10.27 17.64
C GLN A 58 5.45 -11.65 18.16
N ALA A 59 5.18 -12.59 17.24
CA ALA A 59 5.22 -13.99 17.59
C ALA A 59 6.70 -14.28 17.84
N ARG A 60 7.05 -14.21 19.12
CA ARG A 60 8.29 -14.62 19.81
C ARG A 60 9.48 -15.00 18.94
#